data_AF-A0A923TP79-F1
#
_entry.id   AF-A0A923TP79-F1
#
_cell.length_a   1.000
_cell.length_b   1.000
_cell.length_c   1.000
_cell.angle_alpha   90.00
_cell.angle_beta   90.00
_cell.angle_gamma   90.00
#
_symmetry.space_group_name_H-M   'P 1'
#
loop_
_entity.id
_entity.type
_entity.pdbx_description
1 polymer ?
#
loop_
_entity_poly.entity_id
_entity_poly.type
_entity_poly.pdbx_seq_one_letter_code
_entity_poly.pdbx_strand_id
1 'polypeptide(L)'
;MVLGGLHLLLRPRTGTDIAAQIARASFADAHPFVPVDLSWYAGVHPYGYSLLAPYVMNLVGIGLTGLLAAVAAAVLLARLLRSTAHPRAGAALGAMFAVANVVSGRTTFALGAVAALAALVLLPRRGPAAVAAALAGMFSPVAAAFLGLAAAVLVVRRRRGGWTTGIAASLPVVALGVLFPSGGIQPYEAASAPYAVLAGLVLAALTHSSLLRTGGLLYAGTAGLLVLLSDPFGSNILRLGLLLAAPLVVATATEHWRLVAPITAVLMLWQVQPLYADLRADRPPSFVALNRALIDQQVKRVEVVPLRDHGEAAFVAPVVPLARGWSRQVDTARNGLFYDGALAAPEYEQWLRDNGVDAVALGPSTRADGGGRAERALLLIGSVSGLQKTWSDGQWTLYRFSPAEPIAEVPAEVLDTDRVSVRLRSPVATEVALKVRWSRWLSVTGPACVERDGDGTRVRFSGPGEVVVSSRLSLRPVGHC
;
A
#
# COMPACT_ATOMS: atom_id res chain seq x y z
N MET A 1 1.41 -28.84 5.11
CA MET A 1 2.56 -29.10 6.01
C MET A 1 3.80 -28.35 5.52
N VAL A 2 4.44 -28.75 4.39
CA VAL A 2 5.67 -28.11 3.87
C VAL A 2 5.51 -26.59 3.59
N LEU A 3 4.42 -26.17 2.93
CA LEU A 3 4.16 -24.74 2.65
C LEU A 3 3.95 -23.91 3.93
N GLY A 4 3.39 -24.52 4.98
CA GLY A 4 3.22 -23.89 6.29
C GLY A 4 4.55 -23.72 7.03
N GLY A 5 5.41 -24.72 6.97
CA GLY A 5 6.77 -24.65 7.51
C GLY A 5 7.61 -23.57 6.82
N LEU A 6 7.59 -23.51 5.48
CA LEU A 6 8.31 -22.50 4.70
C LEU A 6 7.84 -21.08 5.01
N HIS A 7 6.53 -20.86 5.09
CA HIS A 7 5.97 -19.56 5.45
C HIS A 7 6.40 -19.12 6.86
N LEU A 8 6.27 -19.99 7.86
CA LEU A 8 6.65 -19.66 9.24
C LEU A 8 8.16 -19.43 9.39
N LEU A 9 8.99 -20.18 8.65
CA LEU A 9 10.45 -20.09 8.71
C LEU A 9 10.99 -18.85 7.98
N LEU A 10 10.41 -18.50 6.84
CA LEU A 10 10.92 -17.45 5.95
C LEU A 10 10.24 -16.08 6.17
N ARG A 11 9.16 -16.01 6.95
CA ARG A 11 8.43 -14.75 7.14
C ARG A 11 9.33 -13.72 7.84
N PRO A 12 9.61 -12.59 7.17
CA PRO A 12 10.38 -11.53 7.80
C PRO A 12 9.53 -10.82 8.86
N ARG A 13 10.17 -10.33 9.92
CA ARG A 13 9.48 -9.58 10.99
C ARG A 13 9.02 -8.21 10.50
N THR A 14 9.75 -7.63 9.55
CA THR A 14 9.47 -6.37 8.86
C THR A 14 9.92 -6.47 7.41
N GLY A 15 9.42 -5.59 6.55
CA GLY A 15 9.55 -5.65 5.11
C GLY A 15 8.48 -4.76 4.51
N THR A 16 8.69 -4.25 3.30
CA THR A 16 7.88 -3.16 2.74
C THR A 16 6.38 -3.46 2.87
N ASP A 17 5.87 -4.55 2.29
CA ASP A 17 4.44 -4.85 2.35
C ASP A 17 3.96 -5.35 3.73
N ILE A 18 4.83 -5.97 4.55
CA ILE A 18 4.44 -6.47 5.88
C ILE A 18 4.25 -5.33 6.89
N ALA A 19 5.04 -4.25 6.80
CA ALA A 19 4.84 -3.06 7.61
C ALA A 19 3.45 -2.43 7.36
N ALA A 20 3.01 -2.41 6.10
CA ALA A 20 1.66 -1.98 5.77
C ALA A 20 0.58 -2.87 6.42
N GLN A 21 0.78 -4.19 6.41
CA GLN A 21 -0.17 -5.11 7.03
C GLN A 21 -0.27 -4.87 8.55
N ILE A 22 0.87 -4.65 9.22
CA ILE A 22 0.92 -4.35 10.66
C ILE A 22 0.20 -3.04 10.97
N ALA A 23 0.55 -1.97 10.26
CA ALA A 23 -0.02 -0.65 10.50
C ALA A 23 -1.54 -0.60 10.28
N ARG A 24 -2.02 -1.26 9.21
CA ARG A 24 -3.44 -1.26 8.87
C ARG A 24 -4.25 -2.20 9.76
N ALA A 25 -3.72 -3.37 10.11
CA ALA A 25 -4.39 -4.26 11.07
C ALA A 25 -4.47 -3.59 12.45
N SER A 26 -3.39 -2.94 12.93
CA SER A 26 -3.40 -2.24 14.21
C SER A 26 -4.32 -1.02 14.21
N PHE A 27 -4.42 -0.29 13.08
CA PHE A 27 -5.40 0.80 12.96
C PHE A 27 -6.84 0.26 13.02
N ALA A 28 -7.13 -0.83 12.29
CA ALA A 28 -8.46 -1.42 12.27
C ALA A 28 -8.86 -1.99 13.64
N ASP A 29 -7.90 -2.46 14.44
CA ASP A 29 -8.12 -2.91 15.81
C ASP A 29 -8.48 -1.74 16.74
N ALA A 30 -7.64 -0.70 16.75
CA ALA A 30 -7.81 0.45 17.64
C ALA A 30 -8.99 1.37 17.22
N HIS A 31 -9.26 1.45 15.91
CA HIS A 31 -10.13 2.47 15.30
C HIS A 31 -11.00 1.89 14.16
N PRO A 32 -11.83 0.87 14.43
CA PRO A 32 -12.48 0.06 13.40
C PRO A 32 -13.43 0.81 12.46
N PHE A 33 -13.97 1.95 12.85
CA PHE A 33 -14.95 2.71 12.04
C PHE A 33 -14.47 4.11 11.66
N VAL A 34 -13.17 4.38 11.83
CA VAL A 34 -12.61 5.71 11.57
C VAL A 34 -12.18 5.82 10.10
N PRO A 35 -12.78 6.77 9.33
CA PRO A 35 -12.54 6.87 7.89
C PRO A 35 -11.30 7.67 7.48
N VAL A 36 -10.68 8.39 8.41
CA VAL A 36 -9.43 9.12 8.17
C VAL A 36 -8.38 8.65 9.18
N ASP A 37 -7.31 8.07 8.67
CA ASP A 37 -6.12 7.72 9.42
C ASP A 37 -5.11 8.88 9.32
N LEU A 38 -4.89 9.57 10.43
CA LEU A 38 -3.94 10.68 10.55
C LEU A 38 -2.52 10.21 10.83
N SER A 39 -2.26 8.90 10.94
CA SER A 39 -0.92 8.36 11.19
C SER A 39 0.10 8.80 10.14
N TRP A 40 -0.29 9.03 8.89
CA TRP A 40 0.62 9.40 7.79
C TRP A 40 0.03 10.48 6.88
N TYR A 41 0.89 11.28 6.25
CA TYR A 41 0.54 12.21 5.16
C TYR A 41 -0.57 13.21 5.50
N ALA A 42 -0.65 13.59 6.77
CA ALA A 42 -1.69 14.47 7.31
C ALA A 42 -3.13 13.97 7.06
N GLY A 43 -3.31 12.67 6.78
CA GLY A 43 -4.62 12.06 6.52
C GLY A 43 -4.65 11.18 5.27
N VAL A 44 -5.00 9.90 5.45
CA VAL A 44 -5.30 8.95 4.38
C VAL A 44 -6.58 8.17 4.68
N HIS A 45 -7.18 7.60 3.63
CA HIS A 45 -8.36 6.75 3.79
C HIS A 45 -7.97 5.26 3.89
N PRO A 46 -8.10 4.61 5.06
CA PRO A 46 -7.75 3.19 5.19
C PRO A 46 -8.62 2.30 4.27
N TYR A 47 -9.90 2.63 4.11
CA TYR A 47 -10.85 1.89 3.27
C TYR A 47 -10.54 1.94 1.77
N GLY A 48 -9.84 2.97 1.30
CA GLY A 48 -9.43 3.08 -0.10
C GLY A 48 -8.37 2.05 -0.51
N TYR A 49 -7.61 1.53 0.47
CA TYR A 49 -6.62 0.47 0.24
C TYR A 49 -7.23 -0.93 0.32
N SER A 50 -8.04 -1.18 1.36
CA SER A 50 -8.74 -2.45 1.57
C SER A 50 -9.84 -2.26 2.61
N LEU A 51 -11.03 -2.75 2.30
CA LEU A 51 -12.19 -2.67 3.19
C LEU A 51 -12.17 -3.80 4.22
N LEU A 52 -11.74 -5.01 3.86
CA LEU A 52 -11.89 -6.20 4.72
C LEU A 52 -10.58 -6.80 5.21
N ALA A 53 -9.48 -6.69 4.46
CA ALA A 53 -8.25 -7.41 4.80
C ALA A 53 -7.66 -7.00 6.16
N PRO A 54 -7.65 -5.72 6.57
CA PRO A 54 -7.17 -5.31 7.89
C PRO A 54 -7.89 -6.02 9.04
N TYR A 55 -9.22 -6.13 8.99
CA TYR A 55 -10.03 -6.78 10.03
C TYR A 55 -9.79 -8.29 10.09
N VAL A 56 -9.68 -8.95 8.94
CA VAL A 56 -9.34 -10.39 8.89
C VAL A 56 -7.95 -10.63 9.49
N MET A 57 -6.97 -9.78 9.16
CA MET A 57 -5.62 -9.89 9.70
C MET A 57 -5.55 -9.56 11.18
N ASN A 58 -6.42 -8.69 11.70
CA ASN A 58 -6.53 -8.44 13.13
C ASN A 58 -7.05 -9.67 13.88
N LEU A 59 -8.16 -10.25 13.40
CA LEU A 59 -8.82 -11.40 14.05
C LEU A 59 -8.01 -12.69 14.01
N VAL A 60 -7.39 -12.99 12.86
CA VAL A 60 -6.70 -14.28 12.61
C VAL A 60 -5.19 -14.16 12.82
N GLY A 61 -4.66 -12.94 12.78
CA GLY A 61 -3.23 -12.67 12.73
C GLY A 61 -2.67 -12.70 11.30
N ILE A 62 -1.88 -11.68 10.95
CA ILE A 62 -1.32 -11.47 9.61
C ILE A 62 -0.61 -12.73 9.06
N GLY A 63 0.18 -13.41 9.90
CA GLY A 63 0.94 -14.59 9.50
C GLY A 63 0.04 -15.76 9.12
N LEU A 64 -0.93 -16.10 9.96
CA LEU A 64 -1.85 -17.21 9.70
C LEU A 64 -2.77 -16.89 8.52
N THR A 65 -3.26 -15.66 8.39
CA THR A 65 -4.02 -15.19 7.23
C THR A 65 -3.26 -15.39 5.93
N GLY A 66 -1.98 -14.98 5.89
CA GLY A 66 -1.12 -15.19 4.71
C GLY A 66 -0.95 -16.67 4.37
N LEU A 67 -0.70 -17.52 5.38
CA LEU A 67 -0.58 -18.97 5.17
C LEU A 67 -1.86 -19.57 4.57
N LEU A 68 -3.02 -19.28 5.17
CA LEU A 68 -4.30 -19.78 4.71
C LEU A 68 -4.61 -19.29 3.29
N ALA A 69 -4.29 -18.03 2.99
CA ALA A 69 -4.45 -17.48 1.65
C ALA A 69 -3.56 -18.19 0.61
N ALA A 70 -2.29 -18.45 0.94
CA ALA A 70 -1.38 -19.16 0.03
C ALA A 70 -1.85 -20.59 -0.24
N VAL A 71 -2.29 -21.32 0.78
CA VAL A 71 -2.83 -22.69 0.63
C VAL A 71 -4.12 -22.68 -0.19
N ALA A 72 -5.06 -21.78 0.12
CA ALA A 72 -6.31 -21.66 -0.62
C ALA A 72 -6.07 -21.28 -2.09
N ALA A 73 -5.18 -20.33 -2.36
CA ALA A 73 -4.81 -19.94 -3.72
C ALA A 73 -4.20 -21.11 -4.49
N ALA A 74 -3.30 -21.88 -3.87
CA ALA A 74 -2.70 -23.07 -4.47
C ALA A 74 -3.76 -24.12 -4.85
N VAL A 75 -4.71 -24.41 -3.95
CA VAL A 75 -5.79 -25.37 -4.18
C VAL A 75 -6.73 -24.91 -5.30
N LEU A 76 -7.15 -23.65 -5.28
CA LEU A 76 -8.04 -23.08 -6.29
C LEU A 76 -7.36 -23.02 -7.67
N LEU A 77 -6.09 -22.63 -7.73
CA LEU A 77 -5.31 -22.65 -8.95
C LEU A 77 -5.14 -24.07 -9.48
N ALA A 78 -4.79 -25.05 -8.64
CA ALA A 78 -4.70 -26.46 -9.04
C ALA A 78 -6.02 -26.97 -9.63
N ARG A 79 -7.16 -26.56 -9.05
CA ARG A 79 -8.50 -26.89 -9.57
C ARG A 79 -8.75 -26.28 -10.96
N LEU A 80 -8.31 -25.04 -11.21
CA LEU A 80 -8.42 -24.40 -12.52
C LEU A 80 -7.50 -25.06 -13.56
N LEU A 81 -6.33 -25.53 -13.15
CA LEU A 81 -5.34 -26.15 -14.02
C LEU A 81 -5.60 -27.63 -14.30
N ARG A 82 -6.58 -28.28 -13.65
CA ARG A 82 -6.78 -29.74 -13.70
C ARG A 82 -6.87 -30.37 -15.10
N SER A 83 -7.27 -29.60 -16.11
CA SER A 83 -7.45 -30.06 -17.49
C SER A 83 -6.36 -29.55 -18.44
N THR A 84 -5.25 -29.03 -17.92
CA THR A 84 -4.12 -28.60 -18.75
C THR A 84 -3.15 -29.76 -19.01
N ALA A 85 -2.13 -29.54 -19.84
CA ALA A 85 -1.16 -30.59 -20.21
C ALA A 85 -0.34 -31.10 -19.01
N HIS A 86 0.12 -30.20 -18.14
CA HIS A 86 0.95 -30.53 -16.98
C HIS A 86 0.38 -29.94 -15.68
N PRO A 87 -0.79 -30.42 -15.22
CA PRO A 87 -1.55 -29.79 -14.14
C PRO A 87 -0.80 -29.79 -12.81
N ARG A 88 -0.10 -30.89 -12.49
CA ARG A 88 0.65 -31.04 -11.23
C ARG A 88 1.85 -30.09 -11.15
N ALA A 89 2.61 -29.97 -12.24
CA ALA A 89 3.78 -29.11 -12.29
C ALA A 89 3.40 -27.62 -12.20
N GLY A 90 2.36 -27.21 -12.94
CA GLY A 90 1.80 -25.86 -12.84
C GLY A 90 1.25 -25.55 -11.45
N ALA A 91 0.53 -26.48 -10.84
CA ALA A 91 0.02 -26.33 -9.47
C ALA A 91 1.15 -26.22 -8.43
N ALA A 92 2.22 -27.00 -8.56
CA ALA A 92 3.37 -26.95 -7.66
C ALA A 92 4.10 -25.59 -7.74
N LEU A 93 4.36 -25.10 -8.95
CA LEU A 93 4.93 -23.76 -9.14
C LEU A 93 4.00 -22.66 -8.65
N GLY A 94 2.69 -22.80 -8.90
CA GLY A 94 1.69 -21.87 -8.40
C GLY A 94 1.65 -21.79 -6.88
N ALA A 95 1.77 -22.95 -6.21
CA ALA A 95 1.86 -23.01 -4.74
C ALA A 95 3.15 -22.33 -4.22
N MET A 96 4.29 -22.57 -4.87
CA MET A 96 5.56 -21.93 -4.54
C MET A 96 5.48 -20.40 -4.65
N PHE A 97 4.92 -19.87 -5.75
CA PHE A 97 4.78 -18.42 -5.91
C PHE A 97 3.68 -17.80 -5.03
N ALA A 98 2.65 -18.56 -4.69
CA ALA A 98 1.68 -18.15 -3.66
C ALA A 98 2.35 -17.97 -2.29
N VAL A 99 3.27 -18.89 -1.91
CA VAL A 99 4.09 -18.75 -0.70
C VAL A 99 5.06 -17.57 -0.82
N ALA A 100 5.78 -17.45 -1.93
CA ALA A 100 6.70 -16.33 -2.17
C ALA A 100 6.00 -14.97 -1.99
N ASN A 101 4.79 -14.83 -2.53
CA ASN A 101 3.99 -13.62 -2.39
C ASN A 101 3.64 -13.27 -0.93
N VAL A 102 3.24 -14.25 -0.12
CA VAL A 102 2.90 -13.99 1.30
C VAL A 102 4.12 -13.83 2.18
N VAL A 103 5.24 -14.46 1.85
CA VAL A 103 6.54 -14.22 2.49
C VAL A 103 7.02 -12.80 2.24
N SER A 104 6.82 -12.27 1.02
CA SER A 104 7.00 -10.85 0.70
C SER A 104 5.98 -9.91 1.37
N GLY A 105 5.12 -10.40 2.28
CA GLY A 105 4.22 -9.57 3.07
C GLY A 105 2.91 -9.17 2.39
N ARG A 106 2.65 -9.62 1.15
CA ARG A 106 1.49 -9.21 0.32
C ARG A 106 0.18 -9.92 0.70
N THR A 107 -0.15 -9.93 1.98
CA THR A 107 -1.29 -10.68 2.55
C THR A 107 -2.63 -10.13 2.07
N THR A 108 -2.80 -8.80 2.04
CA THR A 108 -4.01 -8.16 1.48
C THR A 108 -4.26 -8.59 0.02
N PHE A 109 -3.22 -8.59 -0.81
CA PHE A 109 -3.33 -9.04 -2.19
C PHE A 109 -3.61 -10.55 -2.30
N ALA A 110 -3.00 -11.38 -1.43
CA ALA A 110 -3.24 -12.82 -1.41
C ALA A 110 -4.71 -13.17 -1.11
N LEU A 111 -5.36 -12.48 -0.15
CA LEU A 111 -6.79 -12.66 0.13
C LEU A 111 -7.65 -12.30 -1.09
N GLY A 112 -7.36 -11.16 -1.72
CA GLY A 112 -8.04 -10.77 -2.96
C GLY A 112 -7.83 -11.78 -4.09
N ALA A 113 -6.62 -12.33 -4.23
CA ALA A 113 -6.30 -13.35 -5.23
C ALA A 113 -7.05 -14.67 -4.98
N VAL A 114 -7.21 -15.09 -3.73
CA VAL A 114 -8.05 -16.25 -3.38
C VAL A 114 -9.50 -16.02 -3.83
N ALA A 115 -10.07 -14.85 -3.52
CA ALA A 115 -11.42 -14.50 -3.93
C ALA A 115 -11.56 -14.43 -5.47
N ALA A 116 -10.54 -13.90 -6.16
CA ALA A 116 -10.50 -13.87 -7.62
C ALA A 116 -10.42 -15.27 -8.25
N LEU A 117 -9.55 -16.15 -7.73
CA LEU A 117 -9.48 -17.54 -8.19
C LEU A 117 -10.78 -18.30 -7.88
N ALA A 118 -11.39 -18.06 -6.72
CA ALA A 118 -12.68 -18.63 -6.36
C ALA A 118 -13.78 -18.18 -7.33
N ALA A 119 -13.83 -16.91 -7.72
CA ALA A 119 -14.77 -16.40 -8.72
C ALA A 119 -14.62 -17.13 -10.07
N LEU A 120 -13.39 -17.40 -10.51
CA LEU A 120 -13.14 -18.17 -11.73
C LEU A 120 -13.53 -19.64 -11.60
N VAL A 121 -13.26 -20.28 -10.46
CA VAL A 121 -13.69 -21.67 -10.17
C VAL A 121 -15.22 -21.77 -10.15
N LEU A 122 -15.89 -20.77 -9.58
CA LEU A 122 -17.34 -20.72 -9.41
C LEU A 122 -18.07 -20.18 -10.63
N LEU A 123 -17.38 -19.82 -11.73
CA LEU A 123 -17.96 -19.22 -12.93
C LEU A 123 -19.23 -19.91 -13.49
N PRO A 124 -19.39 -21.25 -13.41
CA PRO A 124 -20.65 -21.90 -13.78
C PRO A 124 -21.87 -21.46 -12.97
N ARG A 125 -21.67 -20.95 -11.74
CA ARG A 125 -22.70 -20.45 -10.82
C ARG A 125 -22.55 -18.93 -10.66
N ARG A 126 -23.28 -18.17 -11.48
CA ARG A 126 -23.11 -16.71 -11.61
C ARG A 126 -23.22 -15.93 -10.29
N GLY A 127 -24.19 -16.26 -9.44
CA GLY A 127 -24.36 -15.60 -8.14
C GLY A 127 -23.13 -15.74 -7.23
N PRO A 128 -22.74 -16.98 -6.86
CA PRO A 128 -21.52 -17.22 -6.09
C PRO A 128 -20.24 -16.66 -6.72
N ALA A 129 -20.10 -16.73 -8.06
CA ALA A 129 -18.96 -16.12 -8.76
C ALA A 129 -18.93 -14.59 -8.60
N ALA A 130 -20.08 -13.93 -8.71
CA ALA A 130 -20.20 -12.49 -8.50
C ALA A 130 -19.88 -12.09 -7.06
N VAL A 131 -20.34 -12.86 -6.07
CA VAL A 131 -20.00 -12.62 -4.64
C VAL A 131 -18.49 -12.74 -4.43
N ALA A 132 -17.86 -13.79 -4.94
CA ALA A 132 -16.42 -13.97 -4.84
C ALA A 132 -15.65 -12.84 -5.58
N ALA A 133 -16.16 -12.37 -6.71
CA ALA A 133 -15.58 -11.25 -7.45
C ALA A 133 -15.66 -9.93 -6.67
N ALA A 134 -16.81 -9.65 -6.04
CA ALA A 134 -16.97 -8.49 -5.17
C ALA A 134 -16.04 -8.54 -3.95
N LEU A 135 -15.92 -9.72 -3.33
CA LEU A 135 -14.97 -9.94 -2.24
C LEU A 135 -13.52 -9.68 -2.68
N ALA A 136 -13.16 -10.02 -3.92
CA ALA A 136 -11.82 -9.69 -4.45
C ALA A 136 -11.57 -8.18 -4.41
N GLY A 137 -12.54 -7.35 -4.80
CA GLY A 137 -12.43 -5.88 -4.73
C GLY A 137 -12.43 -5.33 -3.31
N MET A 138 -13.23 -5.91 -2.41
CA MET A 138 -13.26 -5.50 -1.00
C MET A 138 -11.99 -5.88 -0.23
N PHE A 139 -11.31 -6.97 -0.62
CA PHE A 139 -10.01 -7.34 -0.08
C PHE A 139 -8.87 -6.57 -0.75
N SER A 140 -8.83 -6.49 -2.07
CA SER A 140 -7.74 -5.86 -2.80
C SER A 140 -8.19 -5.32 -4.17
N PRO A 141 -8.18 -3.98 -4.37
CA PRO A 141 -8.41 -3.38 -5.67
C PRO A 141 -7.51 -3.95 -6.77
N VAL A 142 -6.25 -4.31 -6.43
CA VAL A 142 -5.30 -4.89 -7.37
C VAL A 142 -5.75 -6.29 -7.84
N ALA A 143 -6.22 -7.13 -6.93
CA ALA A 143 -6.73 -8.45 -7.30
C ALA A 143 -8.01 -8.35 -8.14
N ALA A 144 -8.89 -7.40 -7.83
CA ALA A 144 -10.06 -7.11 -8.65
C ALA A 144 -9.71 -6.62 -10.06
N ALA A 145 -8.68 -5.79 -10.22
CA ALA A 145 -8.20 -5.38 -11.54
C ALA A 145 -7.70 -6.58 -12.37
N PHE A 146 -6.96 -7.52 -11.77
CA PHE A 146 -6.57 -8.75 -12.44
C PHE A 146 -7.74 -9.66 -12.78
N LEU A 147 -8.73 -9.76 -11.88
CA LEU A 147 -9.99 -10.45 -12.19
C LEU A 147 -10.74 -9.75 -13.33
N GLY A 148 -10.66 -8.43 -13.41
CA GLY A 148 -11.16 -7.61 -14.52
C GLY A 148 -10.49 -7.95 -15.85
N LEU A 149 -9.17 -8.12 -15.88
CA LEU A 149 -8.46 -8.60 -17.08
C LEU A 149 -8.93 -10.00 -17.48
N ALA A 150 -9.09 -10.92 -16.52
CA ALA A 150 -9.64 -12.25 -16.80
C ALA A 150 -11.08 -12.18 -17.32
N ALA A 151 -11.91 -11.31 -16.74
CA ALA A 151 -13.28 -11.07 -17.19
C ALA A 151 -13.32 -10.49 -18.62
N ALA A 152 -12.42 -9.58 -18.97
CA ALA A 152 -12.29 -9.04 -20.32
C ALA A 152 -11.96 -10.15 -21.33
N VAL A 153 -11.05 -11.08 -20.99
CA VAL A 153 -10.77 -12.27 -21.82
C VAL A 153 -12.03 -13.10 -22.00
N LEU A 154 -12.80 -13.34 -20.93
CA LEU A 154 -14.06 -14.09 -21.01
C LEU A 154 -15.07 -13.39 -21.94
N VAL A 155 -15.19 -12.06 -21.87
CA VAL A 155 -16.07 -11.27 -22.74
C VAL A 155 -15.63 -11.37 -24.20
N VAL A 156 -14.36 -11.11 -24.50
CA VAL A 156 -13.79 -11.17 -25.86
C VAL A 156 -13.97 -12.57 -26.47
N ARG A 157 -13.82 -13.62 -25.66
CA ARG A 157 -13.97 -15.02 -26.08
C ARG A 157 -15.41 -15.53 -25.95
N ARG A 158 -16.39 -14.63 -25.76
CA ARG A 158 -17.84 -14.89 -25.66
C ARG A 158 -18.20 -15.98 -24.65
N ARG A 159 -17.45 -16.06 -23.54
CA ARG A 159 -17.68 -16.99 -22.45
C ARG A 159 -18.74 -16.41 -21.50
N ARG A 160 -19.70 -17.26 -21.10
CA ARG A 160 -20.73 -16.89 -20.12
C ARG A 160 -20.07 -16.45 -18.81
N GLY A 161 -20.63 -15.41 -18.19
CA GLY A 161 -20.18 -14.92 -16.89
C GLY A 161 -19.09 -13.84 -16.93
N GLY A 162 -18.51 -13.53 -18.10
CA GLY A 162 -17.48 -12.49 -18.22
C GLY A 162 -17.96 -11.13 -17.71
N TRP A 163 -19.10 -10.63 -18.21
CA TRP A 163 -19.69 -9.36 -17.77
C TRP A 163 -20.04 -9.35 -16.28
N THR A 164 -20.71 -10.40 -15.78
CA THR A 164 -21.11 -10.47 -14.36
C THR A 164 -19.90 -10.44 -13.44
N THR A 165 -18.85 -11.19 -13.77
CA THR A 165 -17.61 -11.22 -12.97
C THR A 165 -16.88 -9.88 -13.05
N GLY A 166 -16.78 -9.28 -14.23
CA GLY A 166 -16.15 -7.97 -14.42
C GLY A 166 -16.85 -6.86 -13.64
N ILE A 167 -18.17 -6.74 -13.79
CA ILE A 167 -18.98 -5.73 -13.07
C ILE A 167 -18.87 -5.95 -11.56
N ALA A 168 -19.01 -7.18 -11.09
CA ALA A 168 -18.94 -7.48 -9.67
C ALA A 168 -17.54 -7.22 -9.07
N ALA A 169 -16.47 -7.46 -9.81
CA ALA A 169 -15.10 -7.13 -9.39
C ALA A 169 -14.88 -5.61 -9.32
N SER A 170 -15.40 -4.86 -10.29
CA SER A 170 -15.21 -3.42 -10.39
C SER A 170 -16.07 -2.61 -9.40
N LEU A 171 -17.28 -3.07 -9.08
CA LEU A 171 -18.24 -2.30 -8.29
C LEU A 171 -17.69 -1.85 -6.92
N PRO A 172 -17.09 -2.72 -6.08
CA PRO A 172 -16.51 -2.30 -4.81
C PRO A 172 -15.32 -1.35 -5.00
N VAL A 173 -14.48 -1.58 -6.02
CA VAL A 173 -13.32 -0.73 -6.30
C VAL A 173 -13.75 0.69 -6.66
N VAL A 174 -14.74 0.82 -7.54
CA VAL A 174 -15.30 2.13 -7.93
C VAL A 174 -15.98 2.80 -6.74
N ALA A 175 -16.81 2.07 -5.99
CA ALA A 175 -17.50 2.62 -4.83
C ALA A 175 -16.52 3.14 -3.77
N LEU A 176 -15.47 2.36 -3.44
CA LEU A 176 -14.43 2.76 -2.49
C LEU A 176 -13.58 3.91 -3.04
N GLY A 177 -13.25 3.91 -4.34
CA GLY A 177 -12.52 5.01 -4.97
C GLY A 177 -13.27 6.34 -4.94
N VAL A 178 -14.60 6.32 -5.06
CA VAL A 178 -15.46 7.50 -4.97
C VAL A 178 -15.66 7.96 -3.53
N LEU A 179 -15.92 7.04 -2.61
CA LEU A 179 -16.19 7.37 -1.20
C LEU A 179 -14.92 7.73 -0.42
N PHE A 180 -13.79 7.13 -0.79
CA PHE A 180 -12.51 7.20 -0.08
C PHE A 180 -11.36 7.47 -1.06
N PRO A 181 -11.40 8.62 -1.77
CA PRO A 181 -10.40 8.94 -2.79
C PRO A 181 -9.02 9.07 -2.15
N SER A 182 -8.17 8.08 -2.40
CA SER A 182 -6.81 8.08 -1.87
C SER A 182 -5.86 8.91 -2.75
N GLY A 183 -6.20 9.08 -4.03
CA GLY A 183 -5.32 9.64 -5.04
C GLY A 183 -4.05 8.80 -5.23
N GLY A 184 -3.07 9.36 -5.93
CA GLY A 184 -1.74 8.77 -6.01
C GLY A 184 -1.37 8.16 -7.35
N ILE A 185 -0.07 8.03 -7.58
CA ILE A 185 0.53 7.43 -8.77
C ILE A 185 1.41 6.29 -8.30
N GLN A 186 1.19 5.06 -8.78
CA GLN A 186 2.11 3.97 -8.51
C GLN A 186 3.24 4.03 -9.54
N PRO A 187 4.50 4.32 -9.16
CA PRO A 187 5.58 4.38 -10.12
C PRO A 187 5.77 3.05 -10.84
N TYR A 188 5.97 3.11 -12.15
CA TYR A 188 6.26 1.94 -12.98
C TYR A 188 7.52 2.20 -13.81
N GLU A 189 8.63 1.63 -13.35
CA GLU A 189 9.92 1.82 -14.01
C GLU A 189 9.95 1.15 -15.39
N ALA A 190 10.41 1.90 -16.39
CA ALA A 190 10.53 1.42 -17.76
C ALA A 190 11.41 0.17 -17.90
N ALA A 191 12.45 0.05 -17.06
CA ALA A 191 13.31 -1.13 -17.02
C ALA A 191 12.56 -2.42 -16.60
N SER A 192 11.47 -2.30 -15.84
CA SER A 192 10.69 -3.44 -15.37
C SER A 192 9.65 -3.93 -16.40
N ALA A 193 9.23 -3.08 -17.34
CA ALA A 193 8.16 -3.39 -18.28
C ALA A 193 8.47 -4.55 -19.26
N PRO A 194 9.67 -4.66 -19.84
CA PRO A 194 10.01 -5.76 -20.74
C PRO A 194 9.77 -7.14 -20.14
N TYR A 195 10.06 -7.35 -18.86
CA TYR A 195 9.86 -8.65 -18.20
C TYR A 195 8.39 -9.08 -18.19
N ALA A 196 7.47 -8.17 -17.86
CA ALA A 196 6.05 -8.45 -17.86
C ALA A 196 5.48 -8.64 -19.28
N VAL A 197 5.90 -7.78 -20.22
CA VAL A 197 5.50 -7.90 -21.63
C VAL A 197 5.95 -9.25 -22.20
N LEU A 198 7.23 -9.60 -22.03
CA LEU A 198 7.78 -10.86 -22.49
C LEU A 198 7.11 -12.06 -21.81
N ALA A 199 6.82 -12.01 -20.50
CA ALA A 199 6.08 -13.07 -19.82
C ALA A 199 4.69 -13.31 -20.44
N GLY A 200 3.97 -12.25 -20.79
CA GLY A 200 2.67 -12.35 -21.47
C GLY A 200 2.78 -12.92 -22.89
N LEU A 201 3.77 -12.46 -23.67
CA LEU A 201 4.03 -12.95 -25.03
C LEU A 201 4.47 -14.41 -25.04
N VAL A 202 5.35 -14.80 -24.12
CA VAL A 202 5.79 -16.19 -23.93
C VAL A 202 4.62 -17.09 -23.60
N LEU A 203 3.74 -16.68 -22.66
CA LEU A 203 2.53 -17.43 -22.36
C LEU A 203 1.65 -17.57 -23.61
N ALA A 204 1.45 -16.49 -24.36
CA ALA A 204 0.62 -16.49 -25.56
C ALA A 204 1.16 -17.42 -26.67
N ALA A 205 2.49 -17.45 -26.84
CA ALA A 205 3.16 -18.26 -27.84
C ALA A 205 3.14 -19.75 -27.48
N LEU A 206 3.38 -20.10 -26.21
CA LEU A 206 3.59 -21.49 -25.80
C LEU A 206 2.31 -22.21 -25.36
N THR A 207 1.25 -21.48 -24.98
CA THR A 207 0.01 -22.10 -24.51
C THR A 207 -0.84 -22.66 -25.66
N HIS A 208 -1.48 -23.81 -25.45
CA HIS A 208 -2.56 -24.30 -26.32
C HIS A 208 -3.93 -23.69 -26.01
N SER A 209 -4.11 -23.09 -24.84
CA SER A 209 -5.41 -22.51 -24.46
C SER A 209 -5.64 -21.19 -25.14
N SER A 210 -6.65 -21.12 -26.02
CA SER A 210 -7.02 -19.85 -26.67
C SER A 210 -7.43 -18.75 -25.68
N LEU A 211 -7.96 -19.11 -24.51
CA LEU A 211 -8.26 -18.16 -23.44
C LEU A 211 -6.96 -17.57 -22.86
N LEU A 212 -5.99 -18.42 -22.52
CA LEU A 212 -4.70 -17.97 -21.97
C LEU A 212 -3.87 -17.23 -23.02
N ARG A 213 -4.01 -17.57 -24.30
CA ARG A 213 -3.37 -16.82 -25.39
C ARG A 213 -3.87 -15.39 -25.45
N THR A 214 -5.19 -15.20 -25.49
CA THR A 214 -5.78 -13.85 -25.43
C THR A 214 -5.42 -13.14 -24.12
N GLY A 215 -5.39 -13.86 -22.99
CA GLY A 215 -4.97 -13.31 -21.70
C GLY A 215 -3.52 -12.85 -21.68
N GLY A 216 -2.60 -13.65 -22.25
CA GLY A 216 -1.18 -13.30 -22.36
C GLY A 216 -0.95 -12.07 -23.23
N LEU A 217 -1.63 -11.98 -24.38
CA LEU A 217 -1.58 -10.81 -25.26
C LEU A 217 -2.17 -9.56 -24.58
N LEU A 218 -3.32 -9.70 -23.92
CA LEU A 218 -3.95 -8.60 -23.19
C LEU A 218 -3.04 -8.12 -22.05
N TYR A 219 -2.49 -9.05 -21.26
CA TYR A 219 -1.55 -8.73 -20.19
C TYR A 219 -0.29 -8.04 -20.72
N ALA A 220 0.29 -8.52 -21.81
CA ALA A 220 1.45 -7.89 -22.44
C ALA A 220 1.14 -6.47 -22.92
N GLY A 221 0.00 -6.27 -23.59
CA GLY A 221 -0.45 -4.95 -24.02
C GLY A 221 -0.71 -4.00 -22.83
N THR A 222 -1.40 -4.47 -21.79
CA THR A 222 -1.65 -3.67 -20.58
C THR A 222 -0.35 -3.34 -19.84
N ALA A 223 0.57 -4.28 -19.69
CA ALA A 223 1.86 -4.06 -19.05
C ALA A 223 2.76 -3.09 -19.83
N GLY A 224 2.69 -3.10 -21.17
CA GLY A 224 3.39 -2.14 -22.02
C GLY A 224 2.72 -0.76 -22.04
N LEU A 225 1.40 -0.67 -21.92
CA LEU A 225 0.68 0.61 -21.90
C LEU A 225 0.84 1.34 -20.57
N LEU A 226 0.70 0.64 -19.44
CA LEU A 226 0.71 1.26 -18.11
C LEU A 226 2.05 1.95 -17.77
N VAL A 227 3.16 1.55 -18.38
CA VAL A 227 4.45 2.22 -18.17
C VAL A 227 4.48 3.64 -18.73
N LEU A 228 3.58 3.94 -19.67
CA LEU A 228 3.43 5.25 -20.31
C LEU A 228 2.37 6.11 -19.61
N LEU A 229 1.63 5.54 -18.66
CA LEU A 229 0.52 6.19 -17.96
C LEU A 229 0.92 6.57 -16.54
N SER A 230 0.43 7.73 -16.10
CA SER A 230 0.50 8.14 -14.69
C SER A 230 -0.79 7.72 -14.01
N ASP A 231 -0.79 6.53 -13.42
CA ASP A 231 -2.01 5.92 -12.87
C ASP A 231 -1.77 5.25 -11.50
N PRO A 232 -2.83 5.04 -10.70
CA PRO A 232 -2.69 4.45 -9.37
C PRO A 232 -2.36 2.95 -9.42
N PHE A 233 -2.56 2.25 -10.54
CA PHE A 233 -2.25 0.83 -10.67
C PHE A 233 -0.77 0.60 -10.98
N GLY A 234 -0.22 1.23 -12.02
CA GLY A 234 1.22 1.27 -12.33
C GLY A 234 1.93 -0.09 -12.21
N SER A 235 3.05 -0.16 -11.48
CA SER A 235 3.85 -1.38 -11.30
C SER A 235 3.13 -2.54 -10.60
N ASN A 236 1.92 -2.33 -10.05
CA ASN A 236 1.12 -3.45 -9.56
C ASN A 236 0.83 -4.47 -10.66
N ILE A 237 0.79 -4.07 -11.95
CA ILE A 237 0.63 -4.99 -13.09
C ILE A 237 1.62 -6.17 -13.05
N LEU A 238 2.86 -5.93 -12.59
CA LEU A 238 3.90 -6.95 -12.51
C LEU A 238 3.50 -8.13 -11.61
N ARG A 239 2.66 -7.90 -10.59
CA ARG A 239 2.25 -8.93 -9.61
C ARG A 239 1.57 -10.13 -10.26
N LEU A 240 0.84 -9.94 -11.36
CA LEU A 240 0.20 -11.05 -12.06
C LEU A 240 1.23 -11.99 -12.71
N GLY A 241 2.21 -11.41 -13.42
CA GLY A 241 3.32 -12.17 -13.99
C GLY A 241 4.20 -12.82 -12.92
N LEU A 242 4.48 -12.10 -11.83
CA LEU A 242 5.23 -12.59 -10.68
C LEU A 242 4.56 -13.80 -9.99
N LEU A 243 3.24 -13.92 -10.07
CA LEU A 243 2.50 -15.06 -9.55
C LEU A 243 2.33 -16.20 -10.55
N LEU A 244 1.97 -15.90 -11.81
CA LEU A 244 1.35 -16.86 -12.71
C LEU A 244 2.15 -17.16 -13.98
N ALA A 245 3.23 -16.42 -14.31
CA ALA A 245 3.95 -16.62 -15.56
C ALA A 245 4.48 -18.06 -15.74
N ALA A 246 5.42 -18.50 -14.89
CA ALA A 246 5.94 -19.87 -14.95
C ALA A 246 4.84 -20.94 -14.68
N PRO A 247 3.95 -20.80 -13.67
CA PRO A 247 2.88 -21.77 -13.46
C PRO A 247 2.01 -22.02 -14.69
N LEU A 248 1.59 -20.96 -15.40
CA LEU A 248 0.71 -21.09 -16.57
C LEU A 248 1.45 -21.59 -17.80
N VAL A 249 2.69 -21.15 -18.02
CA VAL A 249 3.54 -21.65 -19.11
C VAL A 249 3.76 -23.15 -18.94
N VAL A 250 4.23 -23.58 -17.77
CA VAL A 250 4.49 -25.01 -17.50
C VAL A 250 3.21 -25.82 -17.56
N ALA A 251 2.10 -25.33 -17.00
CA ALA A 251 0.84 -26.06 -17.00
C ALA A 251 0.32 -26.34 -18.42
N THR A 252 0.57 -25.45 -19.38
CA THR A 252 -0.16 -25.43 -20.66
C THR A 252 0.70 -25.56 -21.92
N ALA A 253 2.02 -25.59 -21.78
CA ALA A 253 2.93 -25.82 -22.90
C ALA A 253 2.82 -27.25 -23.44
N THR A 254 3.15 -27.42 -24.71
CA THR A 254 3.07 -28.70 -25.40
C THR A 254 4.28 -28.93 -26.31
N GLU A 255 4.95 -30.05 -26.01
CA GLU A 255 5.95 -30.75 -26.82
C GLU A 255 7.32 -30.07 -27.03
N HIS A 256 7.47 -28.79 -26.73
CA HIS A 256 8.75 -28.07 -26.85
C HIS A 256 9.51 -27.96 -25.52
N TRP A 257 9.59 -29.05 -24.75
CA TRP A 257 10.17 -29.00 -23.39
C TRP A 257 11.61 -28.45 -23.36
N ARG A 258 12.38 -28.67 -24.44
CA ARG A 258 13.73 -28.11 -24.63
C ARG A 258 13.77 -26.58 -24.64
N LEU A 259 12.69 -25.92 -25.05
CA LEU A 259 12.51 -24.47 -25.00
C LEU A 259 11.77 -24.03 -23.73
N VAL A 260 10.76 -24.79 -23.30
CA VAL A 260 9.95 -24.48 -22.12
C VAL A 260 10.79 -24.47 -20.85
N ALA A 261 11.72 -25.42 -20.68
CA ALA A 261 12.57 -25.51 -19.49
C ALA A 261 13.45 -24.27 -19.28
N PRO A 262 14.31 -23.83 -20.24
CA PRO A 262 15.11 -22.62 -20.07
C PRO A 262 14.26 -21.35 -19.95
N ILE A 263 13.16 -21.23 -20.70
CA ILE A 263 12.24 -20.09 -20.58
C ILE A 263 11.62 -20.03 -19.19
N THR A 264 11.17 -21.18 -18.66
CA THR A 264 10.62 -21.29 -17.31
C THR A 264 11.68 -20.91 -16.28
N ALA A 265 12.94 -21.33 -16.45
CA ALA A 265 14.03 -20.94 -15.56
C ALA A 265 14.24 -19.42 -15.56
N VAL A 266 14.25 -18.77 -16.72
CA VAL A 266 14.36 -17.30 -16.83
C VAL A 266 13.17 -16.60 -16.17
N LEU A 267 11.94 -17.08 -16.40
CA LEU A 267 10.75 -16.55 -15.72
C LEU A 267 10.88 -16.70 -14.21
N MET A 268 11.27 -17.87 -13.73
CA MET A 268 11.45 -18.11 -12.30
C MET A 268 12.52 -17.19 -11.71
N LEU A 269 13.65 -16.97 -12.39
CA LEU A 269 14.69 -16.05 -11.96
C LEU A 269 14.16 -14.63 -11.76
N TRP A 270 13.28 -14.16 -12.66
CA TRP A 270 12.59 -12.88 -12.49
C TRP A 270 11.57 -12.92 -11.34
N GLN A 271 10.72 -13.95 -11.30
CA GLN A 271 9.64 -14.06 -10.31
C GLN A 271 10.14 -14.16 -8.87
N VAL A 272 11.32 -14.75 -8.62
CA VAL A 272 11.90 -14.86 -7.28
C VAL A 272 12.63 -13.60 -6.81
N GLN A 273 12.91 -12.62 -7.69
CA GLN A 273 13.67 -11.42 -7.30
C GLN A 273 13.08 -10.68 -6.10
N PRO A 274 11.76 -10.41 -6.02
CA PRO A 274 11.20 -9.69 -4.87
C PRO A 274 11.40 -10.47 -3.56
N LEU A 275 11.09 -11.77 -3.57
CA LEU A 275 11.28 -12.64 -2.41
C LEU A 275 12.74 -12.64 -1.96
N TYR A 276 13.66 -12.78 -2.90
CA TYR A 276 15.09 -12.80 -2.62
C TYR A 276 15.59 -11.47 -2.04
N ALA A 277 15.11 -10.34 -2.58
CA ALA A 277 15.42 -9.02 -2.09
C ALA A 277 14.88 -8.77 -0.67
N ASP A 278 13.72 -9.34 -0.33
CA ASP A 278 13.13 -9.28 1.00
C ASP A 278 13.91 -10.15 2.00
N LEU A 279 14.27 -11.38 1.62
CA LEU A 279 15.02 -12.32 2.48
C LEU A 279 16.45 -11.86 2.77
N ARG A 280 17.05 -11.07 1.88
CA ARG A 280 18.38 -10.47 2.08
C ARG A 280 18.37 -9.13 2.79
N ALA A 281 17.20 -8.55 3.05
CA ALA A 281 17.13 -7.29 3.78
C ALA A 281 17.62 -7.50 5.21
N ASP A 282 18.41 -6.56 5.74
CA ASP A 282 18.87 -6.64 7.14
C ASP A 282 17.67 -6.64 8.10
N ARG A 283 17.90 -7.01 9.36
CA ARG A 283 16.87 -6.89 10.40
C ARG A 283 16.49 -5.41 10.63
N PRO A 284 15.22 -5.11 10.94
CA PRO A 284 14.80 -3.75 11.29
C PRO A 284 15.55 -3.25 12.53
N PRO A 285 15.81 -1.93 12.64
CA PRO A 285 16.24 -1.34 13.90
C PRO A 285 15.13 -1.46 14.95
N SER A 286 15.50 -1.41 16.23
CA SER A 286 14.53 -1.19 17.29
C SER A 286 14.01 0.24 17.23
N PHE A 287 12.70 0.42 17.37
CA PHE A 287 12.05 1.73 17.44
C PHE A 287 11.79 2.20 18.89
N VAL A 288 12.09 1.36 19.89
CA VAL A 288 11.74 1.62 21.30
C VAL A 288 12.40 2.89 21.83
N ALA A 289 13.71 3.05 21.60
CA ALA A 289 14.45 4.22 22.06
C ALA A 289 14.02 5.50 21.34
N LEU A 290 13.81 5.42 20.03
CA LEU A 290 13.26 6.53 19.24
C LEU A 290 11.88 6.95 19.76
N ASN A 291 10.94 6.01 19.93
CA ASN A 291 9.60 6.30 20.42
C ASN A 291 9.63 6.98 21.79
N ARG A 292 10.50 6.52 22.70
CA ARG A 292 10.69 7.19 24.00
C ARG A 292 11.19 8.62 23.83
N ALA A 293 12.21 8.85 23.00
CA ALA A 293 12.74 10.19 22.75
C ALA A 293 11.69 11.13 22.12
N LEU A 294 10.82 10.63 21.24
CA LEU A 294 9.73 11.41 20.64
C LEU A 294 8.69 11.82 21.69
N ILE A 295 8.33 10.92 22.61
CA ILE A 295 7.42 11.19 23.72
C ILE A 295 8.02 12.21 24.68
N ASP A 296 9.27 12.01 25.11
CA ASP A 296 9.96 12.87 26.07
C ASP A 296 10.11 14.31 25.54
N GLN A 297 10.25 14.47 24.21
CA GLN A 297 10.34 15.76 23.53
C GLN A 297 8.97 16.29 23.04
N GLN A 298 7.86 15.64 23.42
CA GLN A 298 6.49 16.05 23.10
C GLN A 298 6.27 16.36 21.60
N VAL A 299 6.86 15.55 20.72
CA VAL A 299 6.74 15.70 19.26
C VAL A 299 5.29 15.44 18.84
N LYS A 300 4.67 16.38 18.11
CA LYS A 300 3.29 16.27 17.59
C LYS A 300 3.25 15.69 16.18
N ARG A 301 4.31 15.89 15.38
CA ARG A 301 4.50 15.24 14.09
C ARG A 301 5.98 15.07 13.77
N VAL A 302 6.34 13.88 13.29
CA VAL A 302 7.74 13.51 12.98
C VAL A 302 7.89 13.14 11.51
N GLU A 303 8.97 13.59 10.88
CA GLU A 303 9.45 12.98 9.64
C GLU A 303 10.50 11.93 10.00
N VAL A 304 10.25 10.66 9.68
CA VAL A 304 11.26 9.62 9.79
C VAL A 304 11.76 9.36 8.38
N VAL A 305 13.05 9.62 8.14
CA VAL A 305 13.66 9.38 6.82
C VAL A 305 13.35 7.94 6.39
N PRO A 306 12.61 7.74 5.28
CA PRO A 306 11.99 6.46 4.96
C PRO A 306 12.99 5.31 4.95
N LEU A 307 12.64 4.25 5.68
CA LEU A 307 13.39 3.00 5.65
C LEU A 307 12.90 2.14 4.50
N ARG A 308 13.80 1.34 3.93
CA ARG A 308 13.52 0.38 2.85
C ARG A 308 12.37 -0.58 3.21
N ASP A 309 12.31 -0.99 4.47
CA ASP A 309 11.26 -1.89 4.98
C ASP A 309 10.03 -1.16 5.52
N HIS A 310 10.04 0.16 5.54
CA HIS A 310 8.99 1.03 6.04
C HIS A 310 8.51 0.71 7.47
N GLY A 311 9.42 0.22 8.32
CA GLY A 311 9.10 -0.11 9.70
C GLY A 311 8.56 1.08 10.50
N GLU A 312 8.99 2.30 10.19
CA GLU A 312 8.53 3.54 10.81
C GLU A 312 7.00 3.69 10.74
N ALA A 313 6.42 3.31 9.61
CA ALA A 313 4.98 3.37 9.39
C ALA A 313 4.21 2.44 10.34
N ALA A 314 4.80 1.30 10.71
CA ALA A 314 4.19 0.31 11.59
C ALA A 314 4.45 0.55 13.07
N PHE A 315 5.61 1.08 13.44
CA PHE A 315 6.08 1.11 14.83
C PHE A 315 6.28 2.50 15.43
N VAL A 316 6.40 3.55 14.61
CA VAL A 316 6.48 4.94 15.08
C VAL A 316 5.13 5.62 14.95
N ALA A 317 4.43 5.42 13.83
CA ALA A 317 3.15 6.06 13.56
C ALA A 317 2.02 5.80 14.59
N PRO A 318 2.02 4.68 15.36
CA PRO A 318 1.10 4.52 16.47
C PRO A 318 1.41 5.37 17.71
N VAL A 319 2.62 5.93 17.81
CA VAL A 319 3.09 6.76 18.93
C VAL A 319 3.02 8.23 18.57
N VAL A 320 3.55 8.62 17.41
CA VAL A 320 3.52 9.99 16.89
C VAL A 320 3.17 9.95 15.40
N PRO A 321 2.20 10.76 14.92
CA PRO A 321 1.89 10.87 13.50
C PRO A 321 3.12 11.22 12.65
N LEU A 322 3.26 10.54 11.52
CA LEU A 322 4.34 10.76 10.57
C LEU A 322 3.94 11.78 9.49
N ALA A 323 4.90 12.59 9.04
CA ALA A 323 4.71 13.43 7.87
C ALA A 323 4.65 12.60 6.58
N ARG A 324 5.61 11.70 6.34
CA ARG A 324 5.52 10.64 5.31
C ARG A 324 5.28 9.25 5.91
N GLY A 325 4.84 8.31 5.10
CA GLY A 325 4.50 6.96 5.56
C GLY A 325 4.82 5.88 4.53
N TRP A 326 4.04 4.80 4.55
CA TRP A 326 4.31 3.63 3.72
C TRP A 326 3.94 3.76 2.23
N SER A 327 2.86 4.47 1.91
CA SER A 327 2.23 4.37 0.59
C SER A 327 3.00 5.16 -0.46
N ARG A 328 3.77 4.46 -1.32
CA ARG A 328 4.45 5.07 -2.48
C ARG A 328 3.49 5.89 -3.37
N GLN A 329 2.27 5.39 -3.59
CA GLN A 329 1.25 6.10 -4.38
C GLN A 329 0.93 7.49 -3.83
N VAL A 330 0.67 7.54 -2.52
CA VAL A 330 0.35 8.78 -1.82
C VAL A 330 1.59 9.66 -1.73
N ASP A 331 2.75 9.07 -1.46
CA ASP A 331 4.00 9.79 -1.27
C ASP A 331 4.46 10.49 -2.55
N THR A 332 4.50 9.78 -3.68
CA THR A 332 4.90 10.38 -4.97
C THR A 332 3.94 11.49 -5.40
N ALA A 333 2.64 11.36 -5.11
CA ALA A 333 1.67 12.39 -5.48
C ALA A 333 1.67 13.62 -4.55
N ARG A 334 2.04 13.46 -3.28
CA ARG A 334 2.01 14.55 -2.28
C ARG A 334 3.38 15.17 -2.04
N ASN A 335 4.45 14.43 -2.33
CA ASN A 335 5.82 14.78 -1.97
C ASN A 335 6.77 14.54 -3.17
N GLY A 336 6.39 15.04 -4.35
CA GLY A 336 7.14 14.86 -5.61
C GLY A 336 8.61 15.28 -5.53
N LEU A 337 8.92 16.30 -4.71
CA LEU A 337 10.28 16.81 -4.47
C LEU A 337 11.31 15.74 -4.05
N PHE A 338 10.89 14.62 -3.43
CA PHE A 338 11.80 13.53 -3.07
C PHE A 338 12.07 12.55 -4.22
N TYR A 339 11.38 12.70 -5.35
CA TYR A 339 11.40 11.81 -6.51
C TYR A 339 11.85 12.50 -7.81
N ASP A 340 11.82 13.84 -7.87
CA ASP A 340 12.11 14.64 -9.07
C ASP A 340 13.61 14.91 -9.33
N GLY A 341 14.50 14.32 -8.52
CA GLY A 341 15.95 14.43 -8.71
C GLY A 341 16.69 14.91 -7.47
N ALA A 342 17.46 15.99 -7.59
CA ALA A 342 18.22 16.55 -6.48
C ALA A 342 17.30 17.36 -5.55
N LEU A 343 17.37 17.08 -4.25
CA LEU A 343 16.63 17.82 -3.22
C LEU A 343 17.50 18.94 -2.65
N ALA A 344 17.08 20.20 -2.78
CA ALA A 344 17.79 21.32 -2.20
C ALA A 344 17.41 21.52 -0.71
N ALA A 345 18.36 22.02 0.09
CA ALA A 345 18.12 22.26 1.52
C ALA A 345 16.97 23.26 1.80
N PRO A 346 16.84 24.40 1.07
CA PRO A 346 15.72 25.32 1.29
C PRO A 346 14.36 24.72 0.92
N GLU A 347 14.29 23.87 -0.11
CA GLU A 347 13.05 23.19 -0.51
C GLU A 347 12.60 22.19 0.54
N TYR A 348 13.55 21.43 1.09
CA TYR A 348 13.27 20.52 2.20
C TYR A 348 12.85 21.26 3.46
N GLU A 349 13.51 22.37 3.79
CA GLU A 349 13.12 23.25 4.91
C GLU A 349 11.69 23.76 4.74
N GLN A 350 11.33 24.25 3.55
CA GLN A 350 9.97 24.69 3.26
C GLN A 350 8.96 23.54 3.40
N TRP A 351 9.30 22.35 2.90
CA TRP A 351 8.44 21.17 3.02
C TRP A 351 8.20 20.78 4.50
N LEU A 352 9.24 20.87 5.35
CA LEU A 352 9.10 20.64 6.80
C LEU A 352 8.10 21.64 7.43
N ARG A 353 8.15 22.92 7.02
CA ARG A 353 7.21 23.95 7.46
C ARG A 353 5.80 23.63 6.98
N ASP A 354 5.61 23.43 5.68
CA ASP A 354 4.29 23.20 5.07
C ASP A 354 3.58 21.97 5.64
N ASN A 355 4.35 20.97 6.07
CA ASN A 355 3.82 19.74 6.66
C ASN A 355 3.76 19.77 8.19
N GLY A 356 4.14 20.87 8.85
CA GLY A 356 4.08 21.03 10.30
C GLY A 356 4.92 19.98 11.03
N VAL A 357 6.14 19.75 10.55
CA VAL A 357 7.08 18.78 11.12
C VAL A 357 7.81 19.40 12.31
N ASP A 358 7.69 18.77 13.48
CA ASP A 358 8.39 19.22 14.69
C ASP A 358 9.79 18.63 14.82
N ALA A 359 9.97 17.42 14.30
CA ALA A 359 11.21 16.68 14.42
C ALA A 359 11.48 15.79 13.21
N VAL A 360 12.76 15.59 12.92
CA VAL A 360 13.26 14.69 11.88
C VAL A 360 14.09 13.60 12.51
N ALA A 361 13.77 12.33 12.23
CA ALA A 361 14.48 11.17 12.74
C ALA A 361 15.27 10.48 11.62
N LEU A 362 16.57 10.32 11.82
CA LEU A 362 17.49 9.66 10.91
C LEU A 362 17.91 8.30 11.47
N GLY A 363 17.58 7.23 10.75
CA GLY A 363 18.00 5.86 11.07
C GLY A 363 19.32 5.44 10.41
N PRO A 364 19.67 4.14 10.47
CA PRO A 364 20.89 3.58 9.87
C PRO A 364 20.95 3.73 8.33
N SER A 365 22.15 4.03 7.78
CA SER A 365 22.35 4.30 6.34
C SER A 365 22.07 3.14 5.41
N THR A 366 22.36 1.92 5.84
CA THR A 366 22.20 0.69 5.04
C THR A 366 20.75 0.40 4.66
N ARG A 367 19.79 1.15 5.24
CA ARG A 367 18.36 0.91 5.10
C ARG A 367 17.58 2.07 4.49
N ALA A 368 18.20 3.10 3.92
CA ALA A 368 17.44 4.20 3.31
C ALA A 368 16.63 3.70 2.10
N ASP A 369 15.33 3.97 2.08
CA ASP A 369 14.51 3.82 0.88
C ASP A 369 14.99 4.78 -0.22
N GLY A 370 14.64 4.48 -1.48
CA GLY A 370 14.98 5.35 -2.60
C GLY A 370 14.54 6.81 -2.40
N GLY A 371 13.34 7.02 -1.88
CA GLY A 371 12.78 8.35 -1.59
C GLY A 371 13.33 9.05 -0.34
N GLY A 372 14.22 8.38 0.43
CA GLY A 372 14.89 8.94 1.61
C GLY A 372 16.37 9.28 1.37
N ARG A 373 16.97 8.90 0.23
CA ARG A 373 18.41 9.06 -0.01
C ARG A 373 18.87 10.52 -0.06
N ALA A 374 18.13 11.37 -0.78
CA ALA A 374 18.49 12.78 -0.95
C ALA A 374 18.37 13.55 0.37
N GLU A 375 17.27 13.36 1.08
CA GLU A 375 17.05 13.90 2.43
C GLU A 375 18.14 13.46 3.42
N ARG A 376 18.47 12.16 3.43
CA ARG A 376 19.58 11.65 4.24
C ARG A 376 20.87 12.41 3.98
N ALA A 377 21.21 12.65 2.71
CA ALA A 377 22.43 13.37 2.36
C ALA A 377 22.43 14.79 2.95
N LEU A 378 21.31 15.50 2.88
CA LEU A 378 21.16 16.84 3.48
C LEU A 378 21.37 16.82 5.00
N LEU A 379 20.79 15.84 5.70
CA LEU A 379 20.94 15.70 7.16
C LEU A 379 22.37 15.38 7.59
N LEU A 380 23.11 14.62 6.78
CA LEU A 380 24.51 14.29 7.05
C LEU A 380 25.45 15.46 6.79
N ILE A 381 25.14 16.29 5.78
CA ILE A 381 25.89 17.51 5.49
C ILE A 381 25.58 18.59 6.53
N GLY A 382 24.38 18.57 7.12
CA GLY A 382 23.93 19.59 8.07
C GLY A 382 23.58 20.92 7.39
N SER A 383 23.16 20.87 6.12
CA SER A 383 22.88 22.07 5.30
C SER A 383 21.47 22.63 5.47
N VAL A 384 20.59 21.93 6.18
CA VAL A 384 19.19 22.32 6.39
C VAL A 384 19.11 23.25 7.60
N SER A 385 18.66 24.49 7.37
CA SER A 385 18.54 25.47 8.45
C SER A 385 17.41 25.11 9.41
N GLY A 386 17.56 25.46 10.69
CA GLY A 386 16.55 25.20 11.71
C GLY A 386 16.53 23.79 12.29
N LEU A 387 17.28 22.82 11.74
CA LEU A 387 17.42 21.49 12.33
C LEU A 387 18.54 21.46 13.38
N GLN A 388 18.18 21.13 14.62
CA GLN A 388 19.09 21.01 15.75
C GLN A 388 19.07 19.59 16.29
N LYS A 389 20.24 18.93 16.34
CA LYS A 389 20.35 17.61 16.95
C LYS A 389 20.06 17.69 18.45
N THR A 390 19.03 17.00 18.92
CA THR A 390 18.62 17.01 20.34
C THR A 390 18.83 15.67 21.03
N TRP A 391 18.83 14.57 20.27
CA TRP A 391 19.02 13.24 20.82
C TRP A 391 19.67 12.30 19.80
N SER A 392 20.39 11.30 20.29
CA SER A 392 20.84 10.17 19.47
C SER A 392 21.14 8.96 20.35
N ASP A 393 21.04 7.77 19.77
CA ASP A 393 21.58 6.54 20.32
C ASP A 393 22.50 5.85 19.29
N GLY A 394 22.79 4.56 19.49
CA GLY A 394 23.60 3.79 18.56
C GLY A 394 22.95 3.50 17.19
N GLN A 395 21.69 3.86 16.97
CA GLN A 395 20.93 3.56 15.74
C GLN A 395 20.24 4.78 15.13
N TRP A 396 19.84 5.75 15.96
CA TRP A 396 18.98 6.87 15.60
C TRP A 396 19.62 8.20 15.96
N THR A 397 19.34 9.21 15.15
CA THR A 397 19.57 10.62 15.46
C THR A 397 18.26 11.38 15.29
N LEU A 398 17.91 12.20 16.28
CA LEU A 398 16.71 13.03 16.28
C LEU A 398 17.11 14.50 16.23
N TYR A 399 16.50 15.22 15.29
CA TYR A 399 16.65 16.65 15.09
C TYR A 399 15.33 17.34 15.41
N ARG A 400 15.35 18.41 16.21
CA ARG A 400 14.21 19.33 16.36
C ARG A 400 14.28 20.40 15.29
N PHE A 401 13.11 20.76 14.77
CA PHE A 401 12.99 21.84 13.79
C PHE A 401 12.53 23.13 14.50
N SER A 402 13.44 24.08 14.66
CA SER A 402 13.27 25.28 15.51
C SER A 402 12.62 26.49 14.84
N PRO A 403 12.09 26.37 13.60
CA PRO A 403 11.00 27.21 13.16
C PRO A 403 9.81 26.35 12.71
N ALA A 404 9.54 25.25 13.42
CA ALA A 404 8.36 24.43 13.18
C ALA A 404 7.12 25.33 13.31
N GLU A 405 6.54 25.65 12.17
CA GLU A 405 5.19 26.17 12.15
C GLU A 405 4.27 25.06 12.65
N PRO A 406 3.47 25.31 13.69
CA PRO A 406 2.63 24.28 14.27
C PRO A 406 1.64 23.74 13.22
N ILE A 407 1.10 22.55 13.52
CA ILE A 407 0.09 21.90 12.67
C ILE A 407 -1.14 22.82 12.45
N ALA A 408 -1.41 23.74 13.37
CA ALA A 408 -2.36 24.83 13.19
C ALA A 408 -1.64 26.18 13.32
N GLU A 409 -2.02 27.16 12.51
CA GLU A 409 -1.47 28.51 12.58
C GLU A 409 -1.89 29.27 13.84
N VAL A 410 -1.06 30.24 14.26
CA VAL A 410 -1.41 31.18 15.33
C VAL A 410 -2.67 31.99 14.94
N PRO A 411 -3.57 32.33 15.88
CA PRO A 411 -3.43 32.20 17.34
C PRO A 411 -3.87 30.85 17.93
N ALA A 412 -4.15 29.82 17.12
CA ALA A 412 -4.52 28.51 17.63
C ALA A 412 -3.30 27.72 18.13
N GLU A 413 -3.44 27.08 19.28
CA GLU A 413 -2.46 26.18 19.87
C GLU A 413 -2.84 24.72 19.59
N VAL A 414 -1.86 23.91 19.18
CA VAL A 414 -2.03 22.45 19.03
C VAL A 414 -1.73 21.78 20.37
N LEU A 415 -2.77 21.39 21.08
CA LEU A 415 -2.63 20.71 22.38
C LEU A 415 -2.12 19.28 22.20
N ASP A 416 -2.65 18.58 21.20
CA ASP A 416 -2.37 17.16 21.00
C ASP A 416 -2.70 16.65 19.60
N THR A 417 -2.02 15.58 19.21
CA THR A 417 -2.21 14.88 17.95
C THR A 417 -2.09 13.38 18.14
N ASP A 418 -3.04 12.65 17.58
CA ASP A 418 -3.00 11.19 17.53
C ASP A 418 -3.37 10.68 16.13
N ARG A 419 -3.61 9.37 16.01
CA ARG A 419 -3.92 8.72 14.73
C ARG A 419 -5.30 9.09 14.16
N VAL A 420 -6.18 9.71 14.95
CA VAL A 420 -7.60 9.94 14.59
C VAL A 420 -8.09 11.34 14.88
N SER A 421 -7.36 12.14 15.63
CA SER A 421 -7.74 13.47 16.05
C SER A 421 -6.59 14.46 16.21
N VAL A 422 -6.93 15.73 16.07
CA VAL A 422 -6.10 16.88 16.43
C VAL A 422 -6.88 17.73 17.42
N ARG A 423 -6.29 18.00 18.59
CA ARG A 423 -6.87 18.85 19.63
C ARG A 423 -6.25 20.24 19.56
N LEU A 424 -7.09 21.24 19.40
CA LEU A 424 -6.72 22.64 19.23
C LEU A 424 -7.34 23.49 20.33
N ARG A 425 -6.71 24.62 20.66
CA ARG A 425 -7.29 25.67 21.49
C ARG A 425 -7.09 27.01 20.82
N SER A 426 -8.14 27.82 20.76
CA SER A 426 -8.02 29.23 20.37
C SER A 426 -8.47 30.14 21.50
N PRO A 427 -7.76 31.24 21.79
CA PRO A 427 -8.20 32.25 22.75
C PRO A 427 -9.24 33.21 22.16
N VAL A 428 -9.48 33.18 20.85
CA VAL A 428 -10.35 34.13 20.14
C VAL A 428 -11.14 33.44 19.02
N ALA A 429 -12.20 34.09 18.55
CA ALA A 429 -12.80 33.72 17.26
C ALA A 429 -11.80 34.05 16.14
N THR A 430 -11.47 33.06 15.31
CA THR A 430 -10.47 33.19 14.23
C THR A 430 -10.63 32.06 13.23
N GLU A 431 -10.03 32.23 12.07
CA GLU A 431 -9.83 31.19 11.08
C GLU A 431 -8.35 30.83 11.04
N VAL A 432 -8.04 29.53 11.08
CA VAL A 432 -6.66 29.05 11.03
C VAL A 432 -6.54 27.93 10.00
N ALA A 433 -5.46 27.95 9.23
CA ALA A 433 -5.11 26.81 8.39
C ALA A 433 -4.66 25.66 9.29
N LEU A 434 -5.17 24.47 9.01
CA LEU A 434 -4.80 23.23 9.66
C LEU A 434 -4.08 22.35 8.63
N LYS A 435 -2.86 21.94 8.95
CA LYS A 435 -2.00 21.04 8.18
C LYS A 435 -2.49 19.58 8.32
N VAL A 436 -3.77 19.38 8.06
CA VAL A 436 -4.53 18.12 7.95
C VAL A 436 -5.24 18.17 6.62
N ARG A 437 -5.12 17.11 5.83
CA ARG A 437 -5.75 17.08 4.50
C ARG A 437 -7.26 17.04 4.61
N TRP A 438 -7.91 17.79 3.73
CA TRP A 438 -9.36 17.82 3.69
C TRP A 438 -9.93 16.42 3.46
N SER A 439 -10.99 16.12 4.21
CA SER A 439 -11.89 15.05 3.85
C SER A 439 -13.33 15.42 4.20
N ARG A 440 -14.27 15.00 3.34
CA ARG A 440 -15.71 15.04 3.65
C ARG A 440 -16.09 14.30 4.93
N TRP A 441 -15.22 13.41 5.40
CA TRP A 441 -15.43 12.60 6.60
C TRP A 441 -14.87 13.26 7.87
N LEU A 442 -14.18 14.41 7.76
CA LEU A 442 -13.75 15.16 8.93
C LEU A 442 -14.97 15.59 9.74
N SER A 443 -14.81 15.67 11.06
CA SER A 443 -15.84 16.15 11.96
C SER A 443 -15.23 16.94 13.10
N VAL A 444 -15.97 17.94 13.57
CA VAL A 444 -15.51 18.85 14.62
C VAL A 444 -16.40 18.70 15.85
N THR A 445 -15.78 18.71 17.03
CA THR A 445 -16.46 18.88 18.32
C THR A 445 -15.88 20.09 19.04
N GLY A 446 -16.72 21.04 19.47
CA GLY A 446 -16.30 22.30 20.09
C GLY A 446 -16.89 23.53 19.37
N PRO A 447 -16.54 24.76 19.80
CA PRO A 447 -17.02 26.01 19.20
C PRO A 447 -16.28 26.34 17.89
N ALA A 448 -16.33 25.43 16.92
CA ALA A 448 -15.75 25.62 15.60
C ALA A 448 -16.43 24.78 14.51
N CYS A 449 -16.15 25.14 13.26
CA CYS A 449 -16.45 24.32 12.09
C CYS A 449 -15.20 24.17 11.22
N VAL A 450 -15.19 23.16 10.36
CA VAL A 450 -14.14 22.96 9.34
C VAL A 450 -14.69 23.20 7.95
N GLU A 451 -13.85 23.72 7.07
CA GLU A 451 -14.13 23.85 5.65
C GLU A 451 -12.90 23.46 4.81
N ARG A 452 -13.13 23.22 3.52
CA ARG A 452 -12.07 22.84 2.59
C ARG A 452 -11.22 24.05 2.21
N ASP A 453 -9.91 23.91 2.34
CA ASP A 453 -8.93 24.93 1.91
C ASP A 453 -7.91 24.33 0.94
N GLY A 454 -8.24 24.36 -0.35
CA GLY A 454 -7.50 23.62 -1.38
C GLY A 454 -7.47 22.12 -1.08
N ASP A 455 -6.28 21.61 -0.78
CA ASP A 455 -6.03 20.22 -0.35
C ASP A 455 -6.00 20.05 1.18
N GLY A 456 -5.90 21.15 1.92
CA GLY A 456 -5.86 21.24 3.37
C GLY A 456 -7.22 21.56 4.00
N THR A 457 -7.21 21.74 5.31
CA THR A 457 -8.42 22.01 6.10
C THR A 457 -8.29 23.39 6.75
N ARG A 458 -9.34 24.21 6.71
CA ARG A 458 -9.44 25.42 7.53
C ARG A 458 -10.36 25.16 8.72
N VAL A 459 -9.96 25.61 9.89
CA VAL A 459 -10.78 25.56 11.11
C VAL A 459 -11.23 26.97 11.45
N ARG A 460 -12.54 27.19 11.53
CA ARG A 460 -13.14 28.45 11.93
C ARG A 460 -13.69 28.36 13.34
N PHE A 461 -13.00 28.98 14.29
CA PHE A 461 -13.42 29.12 15.68
C PHE A 461 -14.49 30.21 15.79
N SER A 462 -15.64 29.87 16.37
CA SER A 462 -16.71 30.83 16.64
C SER A 462 -16.49 31.65 17.92
N GLY A 463 -15.48 31.30 18.71
CA GLY A 463 -15.14 31.94 19.98
C GLY A 463 -13.97 31.24 20.67
N PRO A 464 -13.55 31.71 21.86
CA PRO A 464 -12.53 31.04 22.66
C PRO A 464 -12.97 29.62 23.04
N GLY A 465 -12.05 28.66 22.99
CA GLY A 465 -12.32 27.31 23.46
C GLY A 465 -11.43 26.23 22.86
N GLU A 466 -11.63 25.01 23.34
CA GLU A 466 -10.99 23.81 22.81
C GLU A 466 -11.86 23.14 21.75
N VAL A 467 -11.20 22.62 20.73
CA VAL A 467 -11.81 21.98 19.57
C VAL A 467 -11.08 20.67 19.27
N VAL A 468 -11.85 19.63 18.96
CA VAL A 468 -11.33 18.35 18.49
C VAL A 468 -11.74 18.17 17.03
N VAL A 469 -10.75 18.19 16.14
CA VAL A 469 -10.91 17.78 14.74
C VAL A 469 -10.66 16.28 14.66
N SER A 470 -11.63 15.51 14.18
CA SER A 470 -11.59 14.04 14.09
C SER A 470 -12.25 13.59 12.78
N SER A 471 -12.66 12.32 12.67
CA SER A 471 -13.44 11.86 11.51
C SER A 471 -14.51 10.84 11.86
N ARG A 472 -15.62 10.84 11.10
CA ARG A 472 -16.78 9.95 11.29
C ARG A 472 -17.41 9.57 9.96
N LEU A 473 -17.84 8.32 9.84
CA LEU A 473 -18.68 7.85 8.73
C LEU A 473 -20.09 8.41 8.89
N SER A 474 -20.37 9.57 8.29
CA SER A 474 -21.69 10.21 8.30
C SER A 474 -22.12 10.64 6.89
N LEU A 475 -23.40 10.40 6.56
CA LEU A 475 -23.99 10.89 5.32
C LEU A 475 -24.11 12.42 5.30
N ARG A 476 -24.28 13.04 6.49
CA ARG A 476 -24.33 14.49 6.65
C ARG A 476 -23.04 14.98 7.31
N PRO A 477 -22.36 16.00 6.76
CA PRO A 477 -21.19 16.57 7.41
C PRO A 477 -21.51 17.06 8.84
N VAL A 478 -20.61 16.81 9.78
CA VAL A 478 -20.79 17.18 11.20
C VAL A 478 -19.74 18.24 11.55
N GLY A 479 -20.18 19.45 11.88
CA GLY A 479 -19.28 20.56 12.17
C GLY A 479 -18.59 21.11 10.93
N HIS A 480 -19.25 21.08 9.77
CA HIS A 480 -18.78 21.74 8.54
C HIS A 480 -19.42 23.11 8.41
N CYS A 481 -18.63 24.06 7.94
CA CYS A 481 -19.08 25.25 7.23
C CYS A 481 -18.69 25.07 5.75
#